data_AF-A0A556QPT2-F1
#
_entry.id   AF-A0A556QPT2-F1
#
_cell.length_a   1.000
_cell.length_b   1.000
_cell.length_c   1.000
_cell.angle_alpha   90.00
_cell.angle_beta   90.00
_cell.angle_gamma   90.00
#
_symmetry.space_group_name_H-M   'P 1'
#
loop_
_entity.id
_entity.type
_entity.pdbx_description
1 polymer ?
#
loop_
_entity_poly.entity_id
_entity_poly.type
_entity_poly.pdbx_seq_one_letter_code
_entity_poly.pdbx_strand_id
1 'polypeptide(L)'
;MKFVFLTGGFVGFVIAAIAGLSAGRDSGLVLRDAAIGCLVGALLFRWFWSVVVKALADTIERRRVEARAAELSPAPAPAPAAAAPARARSL
;
A
#
# COMPACT_ATOMS: atom_id res chain seq x y z
N MET A 1 -3.74 0.98 13.79
CA MET A 1 -4.34 -0.30 14.24
C MET A 1 -5.82 -0.18 14.61
N LYS A 2 -6.24 0.75 15.48
CA LYS A 2 -7.64 0.84 15.98
C LYS A 2 -8.72 1.05 14.90
N PHE A 3 -8.51 1.96 13.95
CA PHE A 3 -9.53 2.29 12.94
C PHE A 3 -9.75 1.19 11.89
N VAL A 4 -8.68 0.47 11.54
CA VAL A 4 -8.69 -0.58 10.49
C VAL A 4 -9.64 -1.72 10.86
N PHE A 5 -9.73 -2.06 12.14
CA PHE A 5 -10.65 -3.08 12.64
C PHE A 5 -12.10 -2.60 12.62
N LEU A 6 -12.33 -1.34 13.02
CA LEU A 6 -13.67 -0.73 12.98
C LEU A 6 -14.20 -0.60 11.55
N THR A 7 -13.37 -0.11 10.63
CA THR A 7 -13.77 0.05 9.23
C THR A 7 -14.00 -1.29 8.54
N GLY A 8 -13.13 -2.28 8.80
CA GLY A 8 -13.30 -3.63 8.25
C GLY A 8 -14.57 -4.33 8.76
N GLY A 9 -14.85 -4.23 10.07
CA GLY A 9 -16.06 -4.77 10.66
C GLY A 9 -17.33 -4.06 10.20
N PHE A 10 -17.31 -2.72 10.13
CA PHE A 10 -18.45 -1.93 9.65
C PHE A 10 -18.79 -2.24 8.19
N VAL A 11 -17.78 -2.34 7.32
CA VAL A 11 -17.99 -2.70 5.91
C VAL A 11 -18.55 -4.13 5.79
N GLY A 12 -18.00 -5.10 6.53
CA GLY A 12 -18.51 -6.47 6.55
C GLY A 12 -19.95 -6.57 7.06
N PHE A 13 -20.30 -5.78 8.08
CA PHE A 13 -21.66 -5.67 8.61
C PHE A 13 -22.63 -5.09 7.58
N VAL A 14 -22.26 -3.98 6.93
CA VAL A 14 -23.11 -3.30 5.94
C VAL A 14 -23.37 -4.21 4.74
N ILE A 15 -22.36 -4.90 4.21
CA ILE A 15 -22.52 -5.81 3.08
C ILE A 15 -23.47 -6.97 3.44
N ALA A 16 -23.28 -7.60 4.60
CA ALA A 16 -24.12 -8.72 5.02
C ALA A 16 -25.55 -8.28 5.39
N ALA A 17 -25.72 -7.09 5.96
CA ALA A 17 -27.04 -6.51 6.23
C ALA A 17 -27.81 -6.21 4.94
N ILE A 18 -27.15 -5.59 3.94
CA ILE A 18 -27.76 -5.33 2.62
C ILE A 18 -28.11 -6.65 1.91
N ALA A 19 -27.21 -7.64 1.94
CA ALA A 19 -27.46 -8.95 1.36
C ALA A 19 -28.66 -9.66 2.03
N GLY A 20 -28.74 -9.63 3.35
CA GLY A 20 -29.85 -10.25 4.10
C GLY A 20 -31.19 -9.56 3.87
N LEU A 21 -31.22 -8.21 3.82
CA LEU A 21 -32.41 -7.44 3.47
C LEU A 21 -32.88 -7.70 2.03
N SER A 22 -31.94 -7.80 1.08
CA SER A 22 -32.26 -8.10 -0.32
C SER A 22 -32.82 -9.51 -0.54
N ALA A 23 -32.53 -10.44 0.38
CA ALA A 23 -33.01 -11.81 0.31
C ALA A 23 -34.42 -12.01 0.92
N GLY A 24 -35.05 -10.96 1.46
CA GLY A 24 -36.39 -11.03 2.05
C GLY A 24 -36.50 -11.98 3.26
N ARG A 25 -35.37 -12.30 3.90
CA ARG A 25 -35.32 -13.23 5.03
C ARG A 25 -35.76 -12.55 6.32
N ASP A 26 -36.25 -13.37 7.24
CA ASP A 26 -36.65 -12.97 8.58
C ASP A 26 -35.55 -12.14 9.26
N SER A 27 -35.92 -10.99 9.84
CA SER A 27 -34.97 -9.97 10.35
C SER A 27 -34.02 -10.53 11.42
N GLY A 28 -34.46 -11.54 12.16
CA GLY A 28 -33.61 -12.22 13.16
C GLY A 28 -32.45 -13.03 12.55
N LEU A 29 -32.63 -13.59 11.34
CA LEU A 29 -31.58 -14.30 10.61
C LEU A 29 -30.60 -13.32 9.95
N VAL A 30 -31.11 -12.21 9.42
CA VAL A 30 -30.31 -11.15 8.82
C VAL A 30 -29.35 -10.53 9.84
N LEU A 31 -29.80 -10.31 11.09
CA LEU A 31 -28.96 -9.74 12.13
C LEU A 31 -27.80 -10.67 12.52
N ARG A 32 -28.03 -11.99 12.50
CA ARG A 32 -26.99 -13.00 12.75
C ARG A 32 -25.97 -13.06 11.63
N ASP A 33 -26.42 -13.11 10.37
CA ASP A 33 -25.52 -13.07 9.21
C ASP A 33 -24.71 -11.75 9.18
N ALA A 34 -25.33 -10.63 9.55
CA ALA A 34 -24.65 -9.34 9.65
C ALA A 34 -23.58 -9.32 10.75
N ALA A 35 -23.85 -9.93 11.92
CA ALA A 35 -22.87 -10.07 12.99
C ALA A 35 -21.68 -10.96 12.59
N ILE A 36 -21.95 -12.05 11.88
CA ILE A 36 -20.90 -12.93 11.35
C ILE A 36 -20.09 -12.19 10.28
N GLY A 37 -20.75 -11.49 9.36
CA GLY A 37 -20.12 -10.64 8.35
C GLY A 37 -19.24 -9.55 8.95
N CYS A 38 -19.66 -8.96 10.08
CA CYS A 38 -18.86 -8.01 10.84
C CYS A 38 -17.56 -8.63 11.38
N LEU A 39 -17.66 -9.79 12.02
CA LEU A 39 -16.49 -10.50 12.57
C LEU A 39 -15.52 -10.95 11.46
N VAL A 40 -16.05 -11.52 10.38
CA VAL A 40 -15.27 -11.97 9.23
C VAL A 40 -14.60 -10.78 8.54
N GLY A 41 -15.34 -9.70 8.29
CA GLY A 41 -14.81 -8.47 7.69
C GLY A 41 -13.70 -7.86 8.55
N ALA A 42 -13.89 -7.76 9.86
CA ALA A 42 -12.88 -7.25 10.78
C ALA A 42 -11.61 -8.12 10.79
N LEU A 43 -11.75 -9.44 10.76
CA LEU A 43 -10.62 -10.38 10.77
C LEU A 43 -9.84 -10.36 9.45
N LEU A 44 -10.54 -10.33 8.30
CA LEU A 44 -9.91 -10.20 6.99
C LEU A 44 -9.16 -8.88 6.88
N PHE A 45 -9.76 -7.76 7.29
CA PHE A 45 -9.11 -6.46 7.20
C PHE A 45 -7.90 -6.35 8.14
N ARG A 46 -7.96 -6.97 9.33
CA ARG A 46 -6.82 -7.12 10.25
C ARG A 46 -5.67 -7.92 9.61
N TRP A 47 -5.99 -9.03 8.95
CA TRP A 47 -5.00 -9.88 8.28
C TRP A 47 -4.40 -9.17 7.07
N PHE A 48 -5.24 -8.60 6.20
CA PHE A 48 -4.83 -7.80 5.05
C PHE A 48 -3.91 -6.65 5.45
N TRP A 49 -4.24 -5.89 6.50
CA TRP A 49 -3.39 -4.80 6.99
C TRP A 49 -2.03 -5.29 7.48
N SER A 50 -1.97 -6.46 8.10
CA SER A 50 -0.70 -7.07 8.51
C SER A 50 0.18 -7.40 7.31
N VAL A 51 -0.42 -7.89 6.22
CA VAL A 51 0.29 -8.17 4.95
C VAL A 51 0.74 -6.88 4.28
N VAL A 52 -0.13 -5.87 4.18
CA VAL A 52 0.19 -4.57 3.57
C VAL A 52 1.33 -3.88 4.32
N VAL A 53 1.27 -3.83 5.65
CA VAL A 53 2.34 -3.23 6.47
C VAL A 53 3.66 -3.97 6.27
N LYS A 54 3.63 -5.30 6.17
CA LYS A 54 4.83 -6.11 5.94
C LYS A 54 5.43 -5.85 4.56
N ALA A 55 4.60 -5.82 3.51
CA ALA A 55 5.05 -5.49 2.15
C ALA A 55 5.59 -4.04 2.05
N LEU A 56 4.96 -3.09 2.74
CA LEU A 56 5.39 -1.70 2.76
C LEU A 56 6.74 -1.55 3.49
N ALA A 57 6.92 -2.24 4.62
CA ALA A 57 8.19 -2.28 5.34
C ALA A 57 9.31 -2.87 4.48
N ASP A 58 9.05 -3.98 3.78
CA ASP A 58 10.01 -4.59 2.85
C ASP A 58 10.36 -3.65 1.69
N THR A 59 9.39 -2.89 1.18
CA THR A 59 9.62 -1.91 0.10
C THR A 59 10.47 -0.73 0.58
N ILE A 60 10.21 -0.23 1.79
CA ILE A 60 10.99 0.86 2.41
C ILE A 60 12.42 0.40 2.66
N GLU A 61 12.63 -0.83 3.15
CA GLU A 61 13.97 -1.35 3.40
C GLU A 61 14.76 -1.49 2.09
N ARG A 62 14.15 -2.01 1.03
CA ARG A 62 14.77 -2.07 -0.31
C ARG A 62 15.17 -0.68 -0.81
N ARG A 63 14.27 0.30 -0.69
CA ARG A 63 14.55 1.70 -1.06
C ARG A 63 15.69 2.31 -0.24
N ARG A 64 15.78 1.99 1.05
CA ARG A 64 16.86 2.48 1.93
C ARG A 64 18.21 1.84 1.58
N VAL A 65 18.22 0.56 1.23
CA VAL A 65 19.43 -0.14 0.76
C VAL A 65 19.90 0.45 -0.57
N GLU A 66 18.99 0.69 -1.52
CA GLU A 66 19.28 1.34 -2.80
C GLU A 66 19.82 2.77 -2.61
N ALA A 67 19.21 3.56 -1.72
CA ALA A 67 19.68 4.91 -1.41
C ALA A 67 21.09 4.91 -0.79
N ARG A 68 21.37 3.98 0.13
CA ARG A 68 22.73 3.83 0.70
C ARG A 68 23.75 3.38 -0.35
N ALA A 69 23.36 2.51 -1.27
CA ALA A 69 24.23 2.08 -2.38
C ALA A 69 24.52 3.23 -3.37
N ALA A 70 23.56 4.15 -3.56
CA ALA A 70 23.75 5.35 -4.36
C ALA A 70 24.66 6.38 -3.67
N GLU A 71 24.58 6.52 -2.34
CA GLU A 71 25.50 7.39 -1.56
C GLU A 71 26.94 6.85 -1.51
N LEU A 72 27.10 5.52 -1.53
CA LEU A 72 28.42 4.86 -1.60
C LEU A 72 28.99 4.79 -3.03
N SER A 73 28.19 5.11 -4.06
CA SER A 73 28.69 5.28 -5.42
C SER A 73 29.26 6.70 -5.54
N PRO A 74 30.57 6.87 -5.77
CA PRO A 74 31.12 8.19 -6.00
C PRO A 74 30.44 8.78 -7.23
N ALA A 75 29.98 10.04 -7.13
CA ALA A 75 29.37 10.77 -8.23
C ALA A 75 30.18 10.55 -9.51
N PRO A 76 29.55 10.24 -10.67
CA PRO A 76 30.28 10.23 -11.91
C PRO A 76 30.87 11.63 -12.07
N ALA A 77 32.20 11.71 -12.09
CA ALA A 77 32.91 12.96 -12.32
C ALA A 77 32.30 13.63 -13.56
N PRO A 78 32.00 14.94 -13.53
CA PRO A 78 31.46 15.62 -14.70
C PRO A 78 32.41 15.35 -15.86
N ALA A 79 31.89 14.68 -16.90
CA ALA A 79 32.65 14.40 -18.10
C ALA A 79 33.24 15.72 -18.61
N PRO A 80 34.56 15.78 -18.88
CA PRO A 80 35.19 17.02 -19.32
C PRO A 80 34.46 17.48 -20.59
N ALA A 81 33.90 18.68 -20.50
CA ALA A 81 33.23 19.35 -21.61
C ALA A 81 34.11 19.24 -22.85
N ALA A 82 33.51 18.71 -23.92
CA ALA A 82 34.11 18.55 -25.22
C ALA A 82 34.95 19.80 -25.56
N ALA A 83 36.26 19.60 -25.67
CA ALA A 83 37.19 20.60 -26.15
C ALA A 83 36.74 21.03 -27.55
N ALA A 84 36.11 22.20 -27.62
CA ALA A 84 35.79 22.86 -28.88
C ALA A 84 37.09 23.04 -29.69
N PRO A 85 37.15 22.65 -30.97
CA PRO A 85 38.35 22.82 -31.76
C PRO A 85 38.64 24.32 -31.89
N ALA A 86 39.79 24.72 -31.36
CA ALA A 86 40.28 26.09 -31.39
C ALA A 86 40.29 26.59 -32.84
N ARG A 87 39.58 27.69 -33.05
CA ARG A 87 39.51 28.46 -34.30
C ARG A 87 40.91 28.69 -34.88
N ALA A 88 41.03 28.38 -36.16
CA ALA A 88 42.04 28.93 -37.04
C ALA A 88 42.09 30.47 -36.95
N ARG A 89 43.26 31.01 -36.63
CA ARG A 89 43.77 32.38 -36.82
C ARG A 89 45.24 32.34 -36.36
N SER A 90 46.25 32.85 -37.05
CA SER A 90 46.32 33.80 -38.16
C SER A 90 47.79 33.91 -38.63
N LEU A 91 47.95 34.14 -39.94
CA LEU A 91 48.95 34.96 -40.66
C LEU A 91 50.38 35.05 -40.12
#